data_AF-A0A3B9K7L9-F1
#
_entry.id   AF-A0A3B9K7L9-F1
#
_cell.length_a   1.000
_cell.length_b   1.000
_cell.length_c   1.000
_cell.angle_alpha   90.00
_cell.angle_beta   90.00
_cell.angle_gamma   90.00
#
_symmetry.space_group_name_H-M   'P 1'
#
loop_
_entity.id
_entity.type
_entity.pdbx_description
1 polymer ?
#
loop_
_entity_poly.entity_id
_entity_poly.type
_entity_poly.pdbx_seq_one_letter_code
_entity_poly.pdbx_strand_id
1 'polypeptide(L)' 'MSTKILLVKPTDPELEENPRLTQVLEYALAGRDVTVIEQASLLRRELLTAGEIRLVLFAVDLGKEGVNLE' A
#
# COMPACT_ATOMS: atom_id res chain seq x y z
N MET A 1 16.24 -12.30 -7.39
CA MET A 1 15.00 -12.54 -6.63
C MET A 1 14.23 -11.24 -6.58
N SER A 2 12.96 -11.20 -7.02
CA SER A 2 12.14 -9.98 -6.94
C SER A 2 11.60 -9.85 -5.51
N THR A 3 11.90 -8.74 -4.85
CA THR A 3 11.32 -8.41 -3.55
C THR A 3 9.82 -8.22 -3.70
N LYS A 4 9.03 -9.01 -2.97
CA LYS A 4 7.57 -8.87 -2.92
C LYS A 4 7.21 -7.71 -1.99
N ILE A 5 6.37 -6.79 -2.45
CA ILE A 5 5.91 -5.62 -1.70
C ILE A 5 4.49 -5.86 -1.20
N LEU A 6 4.26 -5.63 0.09
CA LEU A 6 2.91 -5.52 0.65
C LEU A 6 2.56 -4.05 0.77
N LEU A 7 1.59 -3.60 -0.02
CA LEU A 7 1.06 -2.25 0.05
C LEU A 7 -0.18 -2.26 0.93
N VAL A 8 -0.11 -1.69 2.12
CA VAL A 8 -1.27 -1.46 2.98
C VAL A 8 -1.86 -0.11 2.62
N LYS A 9 -3.01 -0.12 1.97
CA LYS A 9 -3.76 1.08 1.54
C LYS A 9 -5.15 1.00 2.16
N PRO A 10 -5.32 1.43 3.42
CA PRO A 10 -6.64 1.44 4.05
C PRO A 10 -7.53 2.42 3.28
N THR A 11 -8.55 1.89 2.62
CA THR A 11 -9.56 2.68 1.92
C THR A 11 -10.82 2.75 2.77
N ASP A 12 -11.31 3.97 2.99
CA ASP A 12 -12.66 4.17 3.49
C ASP A 12 -13.61 4.04 2.30
N PRO A 13 -14.53 3.05 2.29
CA PRO A 13 -15.46 2.85 1.17
C PRO A 13 -16.42 4.02 0.96
N GLU A 14 -16.57 4.92 1.94
CA GLU A 14 -17.41 6.12 1.85
C GLU A 14 -16.66 7.34 1.28
N LEU A 15 -15.33 7.24 1.08
CA LEU A 15 -14.49 8.32 0.57
C LEU A 15 -14.01 8.03 -0.84
N GLU A 16 -14.02 9.06 -1.70
CA GLU A 16 -13.34 8.98 -3.00
C GLU A 16 -11.83 8.81 -2.81
N GLU A 17 -11.24 7.92 -3.60
CA GLU A 17 -9.78 7.76 -3.62
C GLU A 17 -9.08 9.02 -4.07
N ASN A 18 -8.01 9.40 -3.35
CA ASN A 18 -7.18 10.52 -3.73
C ASN A 18 -6.38 10.21 -5.02
N PRO A 19 -6.67 10.90 -6.14
CA PRO A 19 -6.06 10.59 -7.42
C PRO A 19 -4.55 10.87 -7.44
N ARG A 20 -4.06 11.78 -6.59
CA ARG A 20 -2.64 12.08 -6.47
C ARG A 20 -1.89 10.93 -5.81
N LEU A 21 -2.44 10.35 -4.73
CA LEU A 21 -1.84 9.20 -4.07
C LEU A 21 -1.80 8.00 -5.02
N THR A 22 -2.89 7.76 -5.74
CA THR A 22 -2.97 6.68 -6.74
C THR A 22 -1.88 6.82 -7.81
N GLN A 23 -1.70 8.02 -8.40
CA GLN A 23 -0.64 8.24 -9.39
C GLN A 23 0.78 8.02 -8.85
N VAL A 24 1.06 8.49 -7.62
CA VAL A 24 2.38 8.30 -6.99
C VAL A 24 2.67 6.81 -6.76
N LEU A 25 1.68 6.05 -6.29
CA LEU A 25 1.80 4.62 -6.07
C LEU A 25 2.01 3.86 -7.38
N GLU A 26 1.22 4.15 -8.41
CA GLU A 26 1.37 3.54 -9.74
C GLU A 26 2.77 3.74 -10.31
N TYR A 27 3.28 4.97 -10.23
CA TYR A 27 4.64 5.29 -10.70
C TYR A 27 5.72 4.60 -9.87
N ALA A 28 5.64 4.66 -8.54
CA ALA A 28 6.67 4.11 -7.64
C ALA A 28 6.74 2.57 -7.67
N LEU A 29 5.61 1.92 -7.95
CA LEU A 29 5.44 0.47 -7.90
C LEU A 29 5.43 -0.19 -9.29
N ALA A 30 5.54 0.59 -10.37
CA ALA A 30 5.60 0.08 -11.73
C ALA A 30 6.67 -1.02 -11.88
N GLY A 31 6.26 -2.18 -12.41
CA GLY A 31 7.14 -3.33 -12.65
C GLY A 31 7.58 -4.08 -11.38
N ARG A 32 6.99 -3.80 -10.22
CA ARG A 32 7.25 -4.53 -8.96
C ARG A 32 6.14 -5.55 -8.66
N ASP A 33 6.50 -6.63 -7.98
CA ASP A 33 5.53 -7.60 -7.45
C ASP A 33 4.87 -7.03 -6.19
N VAL A 34 3.64 -6.53 -6.33
CA VAL A 34 2.88 -5.85 -5.27
C VAL A 34 1.62 -6.61 -4.94
N THR A 35 1.37 -6.81 -3.65
CA THR A 35 0.08 -7.25 -3.11
C THR A 35 -0.53 -6.11 -2.31
N VAL A 36 -1.72 -5.66 -2.72
CA VAL A 36 -2.46 -4.58 -2.06
C VAL A 36 -3.34 -5.14 -0.95
N ILE A 37 -3.29 -4.50 0.22
CA ILE A 37 -4.03 -4.83 1.42
C ILE A 37 -4.91 -3.63 1.77
N GLU A 38 -6.19 -3.76 1.43
CA GLU A 38 -7.19 -2.71 1.68
C GLU A 38 -7.85 -2.86 3.06
N GLN A 39 -7.83 -4.08 3.61
CA GLN A 39 -8.43 -4.41 4.90
C GLN A 39 -7.39 -4.98 5.87
N ALA A 40 -7.42 -4.52 7.13
CA ALA A 40 -6.52 -5.00 8.18
C ALA A 40 -6.64 -6.52 8.44
N SER A 41 -7.82 -7.11 8.19
CA SER A 41 -8.07 -8.54 8.31
C SER A 41 -7.20 -9.37 7.35
N LEU A 42 -6.90 -8.84 6.16
CA LEU A 42 -6.09 -9.50 5.15
C LEU A 42 -4.59 -9.39 5.44
N LEU A 43 -4.16 -8.34 6.16
CA LEU A 43 -2.76 -8.10 6.49
C LEU A 43 -2.13 -9.29 7.21
N ARG A 44 -2.80 -9.81 8.25
CA ARG A 44 -2.27 -10.91 9.06
C ARG A 44 -2.10 -12.19 8.23
N ARG A 45 -3.04 -12.49 7.34
CA ARG A 45 -2.95 -13.65 6.44
C ARG A 45 -1.76 -13.51 5.51
N GLU A 46 -1.61 -12.34 4.88
CA GLU A 46 -0.53 -12.13 3.92
C GLU A 46 0.84 -12.10 4.57
N LEU A 47 0.98 -11.55 5.79
CA LEU A 47 2.23 -11.62 6.56
C LEU A 47 2.64 -13.06 6.92
N LEU A 48 1.68 -13.97 7.10
CA LEU A 48 1.97 -15.37 7.44
C LEU A 48 2.29 -16.24 6.22
N THR A 49 1.77 -15.91 5.05
CA THR A 49 2.11 -16.59 3.77
C THR A 49 3.35 -15.99 3.12
N ALA A 50 3.99 -15.03 3.79
CA ALA A 50 5.23 -14.41 3.40
C ALA A 50 6.43 -15.30 3.62
N GLY A 51 6.95 -15.87 2.54
CA GLY A 51 8.35 -16.31 2.51
C GLY A 51 9.33 -15.15 2.68
N GLU A 52 10.58 -15.37 2.28
CA GLU A 52 11.69 -14.45 2.57
C GLU A 52 11.68 -13.16 1.72
N ILE A 53 11.91 -12.05 2.42
CA ILE A 53 12.06 -10.66 1.97
C ILE A 53 10.76 -10.03 1.44
N ARG A 54 10.01 -9.44 2.39
CA ARG A 54 8.89 -8.53 2.11
C ARG A 54 9.18 -7.12 2.58
N LEU A 55 9.01 -6.15 1.70
CA LEU A 55 8.93 -4.74 2.06
C LEU A 55 7.46 -4.40 2.31
N VAL A 56 7.14 -3.82 3.47
CA VAL A 56 5.78 -3.38 3.81
C VAL A 56 5.71 -1.87 3.65
N LEU A 57 4.82 -1.39 2.80
CA LEU A 57 4.56 0.03 2.55
C LEU A 57 3.18 0.38 3.07
N PHE A 58 3.06 1.48 3.80
CA PHE A 58 1.79 2.04 4.23
C PHE A 58 1.48 3.25 3.37
N ALA A 59 0.39 3.18 2.60
CA ALA A 59 -0.14 4.29 1.83
C ALA A 59 -1.41 4.79 2.52
N VAL A 60 -1.23 5.80 3.36
CA VAL A 60 -2.34 6.46 4.06
C VAL A 60 -2.61 7.77 3.34
N ASP A 61 -3.85 7.94 2.88
CA ASP A 61 -4.31 9.24 2.43
C ASP A 61 -4.56 10.12 3.66
N LEU A 62 -3.72 11.12 3.85
CA LEU A 62 -3.86 12.10 4.92
C LEU A 62 -4.73 13.30 4.51
N GLY A 63 -5.33 13.27 3.32
CA GLY A 63 -6.14 14.36 2.79
C GLY A 63 -5.32 15.61 2.44
N LYS A 64 -5.99 16.77 2.33
CA LYS A 64 -5.36 18.05 1.94
C LYS A 64 -4.35 18.59 2.95
N GLU A 65 -4.44 18.16 4.22
CA GLU A 65 -3.55 18.61 5.30
C GLU A 65 -2.47 17.58 5.63
N GLY A 66 -2.31 16.56 4.78
CA GLY A 66 -1.29 15.54 4.95
C GLY A 66 0.12 16.10 4.96
N VAL A 67 0.75 16.07 6.13
CA VAL A 67 2.18 16.35 6.28
C VAL A 67 2.94 15.20 5.65
N ASN A 68 3.77 15.51 4.65
CA ASN A 68 4.66 14.54 4.04
C ASN A 68 5.68 14.11 5.11
N LEU A 69 5.68 12.84 5.50
CA LEU A 69 6.71 12.28 6.37
C LEU A 69 7.90 11.93 5.48
N GLU A 70 8.82 12.89 5.32
CA GLU A 70 10.15 12.66 4.73
C GLU A 70 11.05 11.82 5.66
#